data_AF-A0A1G6VDX5-F1
#
_entry.id   AF-A0A1G6VDX5-F1
#
_cell.length_a   1.000
_cell.length_b   1.000
_cell.length_c   1.000
_cell.angle_alpha   90.00
_cell.angle_beta   90.00
_cell.angle_gamma   90.00
#
_symmetry.space_group_name_H-M   'P 1'
#
loop_
_entity.id
_entity.type
_entity.pdbx_description
1 polymer ?
#
loop_
_entity_poly.entity_id
_entity_poly.type
_entity_poly.pdbx_seq_one_letter_code
_entity_poly.pdbx_strand_id
1 'polypeptide(L)'
;MADELLRLRCRGHRQIRATHAKTLEFAVDTDITGRATCVVGVDSALVGDPPAALAGPVLITVSAGGETATVRALANSRWRPGGAAVVRRSGERLPNTLATDADLAAADLPRALAAAMADPAAVVDVVVERDDRPDPRLVRYRAGQGHDDRLAAECAAAAAVLAEDPAARSVVTAHGGIVGAKVPSDSARVLAVSTTDTTGPAVRALLADRPVVEVLGLPPELAVAKASPLGGPVLLATGFARRDVVRLATAHRSSTVVFRCPASDLARHLDEAERAVGTRAATVLPHAGEIPVWGPLALAREVGGSGDVLCALDPVEDFPGDPAPDLTPAALLTALLAQDVSAKTLARALADQPGWSRKQAYDFVLGLDRPRKL
;
A
#
# COMPACT_ATOMS: atom_id res chain seq x y z
N MET A 1 -19.92 23.97 -3.40
CA MET A 1 -18.73 24.20 -4.24
C MET A 1 -17.85 22.98 -4.02
N ALA A 2 -17.46 22.28 -5.08
CA ALA A 2 -16.55 21.15 -4.92
C ALA A 2 -15.24 21.67 -4.30
N ASP A 3 -14.63 20.87 -3.43
CA ASP A 3 -13.43 21.25 -2.71
C ASP A 3 -12.24 21.15 -3.69
N GLU A 4 -11.83 22.29 -4.26
CA GLU A 4 -10.66 22.39 -5.15
C GLU A 4 -9.41 22.02 -4.33
N LEU A 5 -8.80 20.90 -4.68
CA LEU A 5 -7.65 20.36 -3.97
C LEU A 5 -6.33 20.89 -4.52
N LEU A 6 -6.29 21.16 -5.82
CA LEU A 6 -5.09 21.56 -6.56
C LEU A 6 -5.49 22.20 -7.89
N ARG A 7 -4.73 23.21 -8.32
CA ARG A 7 -4.77 23.72 -9.69
C ARG A 7 -3.38 23.81 -10.30
N LEU A 8 -3.26 23.33 -11.53
CA LEU A 8 -2.07 23.49 -12.36
C LEU A 8 -2.39 24.38 -13.55
N ARG A 9 -1.46 25.26 -13.89
CA ARG A 9 -1.46 26.03 -15.13
C ARG A 9 -0.33 25.53 -16.00
N CYS A 10 -0.66 25.12 -17.21
CA CYS A 10 0.29 24.67 -18.21
C CYS A 10 0.10 25.50 -19.49
N ARG A 11 0.97 25.24 -20.46
CA ARG A 11 0.93 25.84 -21.79
C ARG A 11 0.73 24.76 -22.85
N GLY A 12 0.07 25.12 -23.96
CA GLY A 12 0.02 24.29 -25.14
C GLY A 12 1.37 24.17 -25.86
N HIS A 13 1.51 23.19 -26.75
CA HIS A 13 2.74 22.96 -27.49
C HIS A 13 2.50 22.25 -28.84
N ARG A 14 3.22 22.66 -29.90
CA ARG A 14 3.02 22.13 -31.27
C ARG A 14 3.22 20.62 -31.39
N GLN A 15 3.93 20.01 -30.45
CA GLN A 15 4.20 18.57 -30.44
C GLN A 15 3.21 17.76 -29.61
N ILE A 16 2.23 18.39 -28.94
CA ILE A 16 1.15 17.66 -28.25
C ILE A 16 0.33 16.89 -29.30
N ARG A 17 0.15 15.60 -29.03
CA ARG A 17 -0.65 14.68 -29.87
C ARG A 17 -1.82 14.07 -29.12
N ALA A 18 -1.66 13.90 -27.80
CA ALA A 18 -2.63 13.24 -26.93
C ALA A 18 -3.11 11.89 -27.50
N THR A 19 -2.17 10.96 -27.73
CA THR A 19 -2.46 9.66 -28.35
C THR A 19 -2.07 8.46 -27.48
N HIS A 20 -1.48 8.68 -26.31
CA HIS A 20 -1.13 7.59 -25.42
C HIS A 20 -2.38 6.96 -24.78
N ALA A 21 -2.49 5.63 -24.89
CA ALA A 21 -3.69 4.91 -24.49
C ALA A 21 -3.78 4.60 -22.97
N LYS A 22 -2.70 4.84 -22.22
CA LYS A 22 -2.59 4.42 -20.80
C LYS A 22 -2.38 5.56 -19.82
N THR A 23 -1.95 6.73 -20.30
CA THR A 23 -1.59 7.85 -19.43
C THR A 23 -1.89 9.18 -20.11
N LEU A 24 -2.04 10.23 -19.30
CA LEU A 24 -1.87 11.62 -19.68
C LEU A 24 -0.91 12.29 -18.70
N GLU A 25 -0.22 13.33 -19.14
CA GLU A 25 0.85 13.97 -18.38
C GLU A 25 0.86 15.48 -18.56
N PHE A 26 1.05 16.18 -17.43
CA PHE A 26 1.40 17.60 -17.40
C PHE A 26 2.89 17.71 -17.06
N ALA A 27 3.68 18.10 -18.05
CA ALA A 27 5.14 18.14 -17.94
C ALA A 27 5.61 19.49 -17.39
N VAL A 28 6.65 19.47 -16.56
CA VAL A 28 7.34 20.68 -16.08
C VAL A 28 8.28 21.26 -17.14
N ASP A 29 8.77 20.42 -18.06
CA ASP A 29 9.60 20.87 -19.17
C ASP A 29 8.81 21.78 -20.10
N THR A 30 9.46 22.83 -20.62
CA THR A 30 8.83 23.79 -21.53
C THR A 30 8.75 23.31 -22.98
N ASP A 31 9.50 22.26 -23.32
CA ASP A 31 9.59 21.70 -24.67
C ASP A 31 9.50 20.17 -24.62
N ILE A 32 8.92 19.59 -25.66
CA ILE A 32 8.72 18.15 -25.80
C ILE A 32 8.89 17.74 -27.26
N THR A 33 9.24 16.48 -27.49
CA THR A 33 9.28 15.91 -28.84
C THR A 33 7.95 15.28 -29.22
N GLY A 34 7.73 15.03 -30.52
CA GLY A 34 6.54 14.30 -30.99
C GLY A 34 6.41 12.85 -30.49
N ARG A 35 7.43 12.32 -29.78
CA ARG A 35 7.36 11.01 -29.11
C ARG A 35 6.63 11.07 -27.76
N ALA A 36 6.45 12.26 -27.19
CA ALA A 36 5.76 12.48 -25.91
C ALA A 36 4.23 12.38 -26.09
N THR A 37 3.75 11.19 -26.43
CA THR A 37 2.34 10.95 -26.80
C THR A 37 1.36 11.06 -25.63
N CYS A 38 1.87 11.03 -24.38
CA CYS A 38 1.09 11.21 -23.15
C CYS A 38 1.00 12.67 -22.70
N VAL A 39 1.88 13.56 -23.16
CA VAL A 39 1.90 14.95 -22.69
C VAL A 39 0.75 15.72 -23.30
N VAL A 40 0.00 16.43 -22.44
CA VAL A 40 -1.17 17.26 -22.81
C VAL A 40 -1.03 18.71 -22.34
N GLY A 41 0.05 19.04 -21.63
CA GLY A 41 0.46 20.39 -21.30
C GLY A 41 1.94 20.42 -20.91
N VAL A 42 2.63 21.49 -21.29
CA VAL A 42 4.05 21.75 -20.95
C VAL A 42 4.15 22.93 -19.99
N ASP A 43 5.32 23.17 -19.41
CA ASP A 43 5.55 24.28 -18.46
C ASP A 43 4.51 24.29 -17.32
N SER A 44 4.24 23.11 -16.77
CA SER A 44 3.25 22.93 -15.72
C SER A 44 3.73 23.58 -14.42
N ALA A 45 2.92 24.53 -13.94
CA ALA A 45 3.16 25.23 -12.69
C ALA A 45 1.93 25.14 -11.79
N LEU A 46 2.19 25.04 -10.49
CA LEU A 46 1.15 25.14 -9.48
C LEU A 46 0.57 26.56 -9.42
N VAL A 47 -0.75 26.66 -9.28
CA VAL A 47 -1.43 27.94 -9.00
C VAL A 47 -1.81 27.97 -7.52
N GLY A 48 -1.28 28.96 -6.78
CA GLY A 48 -1.52 29.11 -5.34
C GLY A 48 -0.51 28.33 -4.48
N ASP A 49 -0.92 28.05 -3.23
CA ASP A 49 -0.08 27.34 -2.27
C ASP A 49 -0.03 25.83 -2.56
N PRO A 50 1.12 25.17 -2.35
CA PRO A 50 1.25 23.74 -2.61
C PRO A 50 0.37 22.92 -1.68
N PRO A 51 -0.44 21.97 -2.21
CA PRO A 51 -1.13 21.03 -1.35
C PRO A 51 -0.10 20.12 -0.66
N ALA A 52 -0.36 19.77 0.60
CA ALA A 52 0.54 18.89 1.37
C ALA A 52 0.66 17.50 0.74
N ALA A 53 -0.48 16.89 0.39
CA ALA A 53 -0.61 15.66 -0.40
C ALA A 53 -2.08 15.46 -0.80
N LEU A 54 -2.32 14.61 -1.80
CA LEU A 54 -3.66 14.27 -2.30
C LEU A 54 -3.93 12.77 -2.15
N ALA A 55 -5.09 12.39 -1.64
CA ALA A 55 -5.49 10.98 -1.52
C ALA A 55 -6.96 10.81 -1.88
N GLY A 56 -7.39 9.59 -2.20
CA GLY A 56 -8.79 9.27 -2.47
C GLY A 56 -9.30 9.68 -3.87
N PRO A 57 -10.59 9.48 -4.14
CA PRO A 57 -11.20 9.77 -5.44
C PRO A 57 -11.12 11.26 -5.81
N VAL A 58 -10.80 11.54 -7.07
CA VAL A 58 -10.69 12.89 -7.62
C VAL A 58 -11.29 13.02 -9.01
N LEU A 59 -11.73 14.24 -9.32
CA LEU A 59 -12.04 14.72 -10.66
C LEU A 59 -10.91 15.63 -11.13
N ILE A 60 -10.36 15.35 -12.31
CA ILE A 60 -9.30 16.15 -12.93
C ILE A 60 -9.90 16.76 -14.19
N THR A 61 -10.27 18.03 -14.13
CA THR A 61 -10.82 18.78 -15.25
C THR A 61 -9.69 19.50 -15.98
N VAL A 62 -9.55 19.22 -17.27
CA VAL A 62 -8.57 19.83 -18.17
C VAL A 62 -9.31 20.71 -19.16
N SER A 63 -8.88 21.96 -19.29
CA SER A 63 -9.51 22.92 -20.21
C SER A 63 -8.48 23.70 -21.04
N ALA A 64 -8.78 23.93 -22.31
CA ALA A 64 -7.98 24.74 -23.22
C ALA A 64 -8.84 25.22 -24.40
N GLY A 65 -8.69 26.48 -24.82
CA GLY A 65 -9.37 27.00 -26.01
C GLY A 65 -10.91 26.93 -25.96
N GLY A 66 -11.51 26.96 -24.77
CA GLY A 66 -12.95 26.82 -24.57
C GLY A 66 -13.47 25.37 -24.51
N GLU A 67 -12.60 24.39 -24.78
CA GLU A 67 -12.91 22.97 -24.67
C GLU A 67 -12.56 22.45 -23.27
N THR A 68 -13.24 21.37 -22.84
CA THR A 68 -12.98 20.74 -21.53
C THR A 68 -13.18 19.23 -21.56
N ALA A 69 -12.46 18.53 -20.69
CA ALA A 69 -12.66 17.12 -20.40
C ALA A 69 -12.42 16.88 -18.90
N THR A 70 -13.14 15.92 -18.31
CA THR A 70 -12.98 15.55 -16.90
C THR A 70 -12.60 14.09 -16.79
N VAL A 71 -11.50 13.82 -16.08
CA VAL A 71 -10.97 12.49 -15.82
C VAL A 71 -11.28 12.11 -14.39
N ARG A 72 -11.84 10.92 -14.19
CA ARG A 72 -12.08 10.35 -12.87
C ARG A 72 -10.90 9.45 -12.52
N ALA A 73 -10.31 9.65 -11.35
CA ALA A 73 -9.12 8.91 -10.95
C ALA A 73 -9.02 8.78 -9.42
N LEU A 74 -8.01 8.04 -8.97
CA LEU A 74 -7.65 7.88 -7.57
C LEU A 74 -6.32 8.61 -7.31
N ALA A 75 -6.33 9.64 -6.47
CA ALA A 75 -5.13 10.41 -6.15
C ALA A 75 -4.08 9.55 -5.44
N ASN A 76 -2.80 9.78 -5.76
CA ASN A 76 -1.66 9.11 -5.16
C ASN A 76 -1.08 9.96 -4.02
N SER A 77 -1.22 9.50 -2.78
CA SER A 77 -0.70 10.21 -1.59
C SER A 77 0.82 10.37 -1.56
N ARG A 78 1.57 9.65 -2.41
CA ARG A 78 3.02 9.84 -2.59
C ARG A 78 3.41 10.96 -3.54
N TRP A 79 2.48 11.42 -4.39
CA TRP A 79 2.80 12.49 -5.32
C TRP A 79 3.13 13.78 -4.58
N ARG A 80 4.06 14.57 -5.13
CA ARG A 80 4.44 15.87 -4.58
C ARG A 80 4.42 16.92 -5.71
N PRO A 81 3.91 18.14 -5.43
CA PRO A 81 3.98 19.24 -6.37
C PRO A 81 5.42 19.58 -6.80
N GLY A 82 5.59 20.16 -7.99
CA GLY A 82 6.88 20.62 -8.51
C GLY A 82 7.58 19.65 -9.48
N GLY A 83 7.03 18.46 -9.67
CA GLY A 83 7.44 17.53 -10.73
C GLY A 83 6.33 17.30 -11.76
N ALA A 84 6.60 16.45 -12.74
CA ALA A 84 5.58 16.01 -13.70
C ALA A 84 4.37 15.39 -12.97
N ALA A 85 3.19 15.68 -13.48
CA ALA A 85 1.93 15.14 -12.97
C ALA A 85 1.35 14.15 -14.00
N VAL A 86 1.61 12.86 -13.77
CA VAL A 86 1.13 11.77 -14.63
C VAL A 86 -0.13 11.15 -14.05
N VAL A 87 -1.18 11.09 -14.86
CA VAL A 87 -2.43 10.37 -14.54
C VAL A 87 -2.43 9.07 -15.32
N ARG A 88 -2.62 7.95 -14.61
CA ARG A 88 -2.48 6.60 -15.17
C ARG A 88 -3.79 5.84 -15.11
N ARG A 89 -4.04 5.03 -16.15
CA ARG A 89 -5.09 4.00 -16.11
C ARG A 89 -4.74 2.83 -15.19
N SER A 90 -3.44 2.52 -15.03
CA SER A 90 -2.98 1.47 -14.11
C SER A 90 -2.93 1.96 -12.67
N GLY A 91 -2.96 1.02 -11.72
CA GLY A 91 -2.74 1.24 -10.29
C GLY A 91 -1.29 1.58 -9.88
N GLU A 92 -0.41 1.90 -10.84
CA GLU A 92 1.03 2.05 -10.59
C GLU A 92 1.40 3.43 -10.02
N ARG A 93 1.86 3.45 -8.77
CA ARG A 93 2.18 4.69 -8.03
C ARG A 93 3.67 5.01 -8.03
N LEU A 94 4.15 5.60 -9.13
CA LEU A 94 5.50 6.15 -9.26
C LEU A 94 5.60 7.56 -8.66
N PRO A 95 6.81 8.10 -8.42
CA PRO A 95 6.98 9.44 -7.84
C PRO A 95 6.29 10.57 -8.62
N ASN A 96 6.21 10.45 -9.95
CA ASN A 96 5.52 11.41 -10.83
C ASN A 96 4.03 11.09 -11.06
N THR A 97 3.52 10.00 -10.51
CA THR A 97 2.10 9.63 -10.66
C THR A 97 1.25 10.52 -9.76
N LEU A 98 0.51 11.47 -10.32
CA LEU A 98 -0.50 12.26 -9.62
C LEU A 98 -1.70 11.40 -9.21
N ALA A 99 -2.18 10.57 -10.13
CA ALA A 99 -3.35 9.73 -9.91
C ALA A 99 -3.30 8.42 -10.72
N THR A 100 -3.99 7.39 -10.21
CA THR A 100 -4.12 6.05 -10.80
C THR A 100 -5.58 5.73 -11.10
N ASP A 101 -5.84 4.56 -11.69
CA ASP A 101 -7.18 4.05 -11.98
C ASP A 101 -8.06 5.03 -12.76
N ALA A 102 -7.42 5.80 -13.67
CA ALA A 102 -8.10 6.79 -14.48
C ALA A 102 -9.05 6.15 -15.50
N ASP A 103 -10.24 6.74 -15.69
CA ASP A 103 -11.19 6.31 -16.71
C ASP A 103 -10.76 6.75 -18.13
N LEU A 104 -10.11 7.90 -18.24
CA LEU A 104 -9.58 8.47 -19.47
C LEU A 104 -8.05 8.54 -19.46
N ALA A 105 -7.44 8.32 -20.63
CA ALA A 105 -6.05 8.63 -20.93
C ALA A 105 -5.97 9.74 -21.99
N ALA A 106 -4.76 10.10 -22.42
CA ALA A 106 -4.56 11.15 -23.41
C ALA A 106 -5.32 10.87 -24.73
N ALA A 107 -5.34 9.61 -25.16
CA ALA A 107 -6.01 9.18 -26.39
C ALA A 107 -7.54 9.36 -26.39
N ASP A 108 -8.14 9.44 -25.20
CA ASP A 108 -9.59 9.51 -25.00
C ASP A 108 -10.10 10.97 -24.91
N LEU A 109 -9.20 11.94 -24.85
CA LEU A 109 -9.57 13.36 -24.80
C LEU A 109 -10.27 13.79 -26.10
N PRO A 110 -11.25 14.71 -26.02
CA PRO A 110 -11.91 15.27 -27.21
C PRO A 110 -10.89 15.81 -28.20
N ARG A 111 -11.10 15.56 -29.50
CA ARG A 111 -10.15 15.99 -30.54
C ARG A 111 -10.03 17.50 -30.64
N ALA A 112 -11.12 18.23 -30.36
CA ALA A 112 -11.10 19.69 -30.28
C ALA A 112 -10.20 20.18 -29.13
N LEU A 113 -10.31 19.58 -27.94
CA LEU A 113 -9.43 19.88 -26.81
C LEU A 113 -7.96 19.58 -27.13
N ALA A 114 -7.67 18.41 -27.72
CA ALA A 114 -6.31 18.06 -28.14
C ALA A 114 -5.73 19.04 -29.17
N ALA A 115 -6.55 19.50 -30.12
CA ALA A 115 -6.15 20.52 -31.09
C ALA A 115 -5.87 21.87 -30.42
N ALA A 116 -6.70 22.28 -29.46
CA ALA A 116 -6.47 23.51 -28.68
C ALA A 116 -5.16 23.44 -27.87
N MET A 117 -4.88 22.31 -27.22
CA MET A 117 -3.62 22.09 -26.49
C MET A 117 -2.39 22.05 -27.40
N ALA A 118 -2.55 21.82 -28.71
CA ALA A 118 -1.45 21.86 -29.66
C ALA A 118 -1.03 23.30 -30.05
N ASP A 119 -1.82 24.32 -29.74
CA ASP A 119 -1.47 25.73 -29.96
C ASP A 119 -0.51 26.22 -28.86
N PRO A 120 0.72 26.66 -29.19
CA PRO A 120 1.65 27.23 -28.21
C PRO A 120 1.17 28.51 -27.52
N ALA A 121 0.13 29.17 -28.02
CA ALA A 121 -0.46 30.33 -27.35
C ALA A 121 -1.55 29.93 -26.34
N ALA A 122 -2.03 28.68 -26.37
CA ALA A 122 -3.07 28.22 -25.47
C ALA A 122 -2.56 28.08 -24.04
N VAL A 123 -3.39 28.51 -23.09
CA VAL A 123 -3.27 28.16 -21.68
C VAL A 123 -4.06 26.87 -21.47
N VAL A 124 -3.44 25.91 -20.80
CA VAL A 124 -4.09 24.66 -20.38
C VAL A 124 -4.29 24.76 -18.87
N ASP A 125 -5.54 24.86 -18.42
CA ASP A 125 -5.88 24.96 -17.00
C ASP A 125 -6.39 23.60 -16.52
N VAL A 126 -5.81 23.13 -15.41
CA VAL A 126 -6.09 21.82 -14.82
C VAL A 126 -6.56 22.04 -13.40
N VAL A 127 -7.78 21.60 -13.10
CA VAL A 127 -8.36 21.69 -11.77
C VAL A 127 -8.58 20.28 -11.24
N VAL A 128 -8.11 20.02 -10.02
CA VAL A 128 -8.31 18.75 -9.33
C VAL A 128 -9.24 18.98 -8.15
N GLU A 129 -10.35 18.28 -8.14
CA GLU A 129 -11.40 18.40 -7.13
C GLU A 129 -11.67 17.04 -6.48
N ARG A 130 -12.24 17.06 -5.28
CA ARG A 130 -12.76 15.85 -4.63
C ARG A 130 -13.88 15.23 -5.47
N ASP A 131 -13.83 13.91 -5.67
CA ASP A 131 -14.97 13.16 -6.20
C ASP A 131 -15.76 12.54 -5.04
N ASP A 132 -16.97 13.01 -4.79
CA ASP A 132 -17.82 12.57 -3.67
C ASP A 132 -18.51 11.21 -3.93
N ARG A 133 -18.18 10.53 -5.03
CA ARG A 133 -18.74 9.21 -5.31
C ARG A 133 -18.31 8.20 -4.23
N PRO A 134 -19.17 7.21 -3.95
CA PRO A 134 -18.81 6.15 -3.01
C PRO A 134 -17.57 5.37 -3.48
N ASP A 135 -16.61 5.19 -2.57
CA ASP A 135 -15.38 4.41 -2.77
C ASP A 135 -15.33 3.34 -1.67
N PRO A 136 -15.91 2.14 -1.89
CA PRO A 136 -15.94 1.02 -0.93
C PRO A 136 -14.53 0.43 -0.78
N ARG A 137 -13.67 1.16 -0.08
CA ARG A 137 -12.25 0.84 0.03
C ARG A 137 -11.79 0.90 1.47
N LEU A 138 -11.03 -0.11 1.86
CA LEU A 138 -10.31 -0.14 3.12
C LEU A 138 -8.86 0.22 2.88
N VAL A 139 -8.41 1.32 3.48
CA VAL A 139 -7.00 1.73 3.45
C VAL A 139 -6.36 1.40 4.78
N ARG A 140 -5.46 0.42 4.76
CA ARG A 140 -4.65 0.04 5.90
C ARG A 140 -3.36 0.85 5.88
N TYR A 141 -3.16 1.67 6.90
CA TYR A 141 -2.02 2.56 7.00
C TYR A 141 -1.17 2.20 8.21
N ARG A 142 0.09 1.83 7.99
CA ARG A 142 1.08 1.72 9.06
C ARG A 142 1.73 3.07 9.31
N ALA A 143 1.40 3.69 10.43
CA ALA A 143 2.04 4.89 10.91
C ALA A 143 3.46 4.59 11.40
N GLY A 144 4.40 5.46 11.03
CA GLY A 144 5.81 5.38 11.36
C GLY A 144 6.52 6.67 10.95
N GLN A 145 7.76 6.86 11.40
CA GLN A 145 8.51 8.09 11.09
C GLN A 145 8.73 8.25 9.57
N GLY A 146 8.43 9.45 9.05
CA GLY A 146 8.71 9.81 7.66
C GLY A 146 7.56 9.58 6.66
N HIS A 147 6.34 9.31 7.14
CA HIS A 147 5.15 9.16 6.28
C HIS A 147 4.00 10.13 6.61
N ASP A 148 4.22 10.99 7.59
CA ASP A 148 3.33 11.97 8.23
C ASP A 148 2.44 12.74 7.23
N ASP A 149 3.02 13.29 6.14
CA ASP A 149 2.26 14.06 5.14
C ASP A 149 1.25 13.21 4.36
N ARG A 150 1.56 11.92 4.13
CA ARG A 150 0.60 11.02 3.45
C ARG A 150 -0.60 10.78 4.35
N LEU A 151 -0.36 10.59 5.65
CA LEU A 151 -1.42 10.27 6.60
C LEU A 151 -2.44 11.40 6.69
N ALA A 152 -2.00 12.66 6.72
CA ALA A 152 -2.90 13.81 6.72
C ALA A 152 -3.85 13.81 5.50
N ALA A 153 -3.32 13.56 4.29
CA ALA A 153 -4.13 13.47 3.08
C ALA A 153 -5.10 12.27 3.11
N GLU A 154 -4.65 11.11 3.58
CA GLU A 154 -5.52 9.93 3.74
C GLU A 154 -6.63 10.17 4.77
N CYS A 155 -6.34 10.88 5.87
CA CYS A 155 -7.34 11.26 6.87
C CYS A 155 -8.38 12.21 6.27
N ALA A 156 -7.95 13.22 5.50
CA ALA A 156 -8.86 14.17 4.85
C ALA A 156 -9.76 13.52 3.79
N ALA A 157 -9.27 12.46 3.12
CA ALA A 157 -10.02 11.75 2.09
C ALA A 157 -10.92 10.62 2.64
N ALA A 158 -10.77 10.24 3.90
CA ALA A 158 -11.51 9.13 4.48
C ALA A 158 -12.88 9.58 5.00
N ALA A 159 -13.91 8.79 4.72
CA ALA A 159 -15.24 8.97 5.31
C ALA A 159 -15.27 8.53 6.78
N ALA A 160 -14.37 7.62 7.17
CA ALA A 160 -14.14 7.25 8.57
C ALA A 160 -12.69 6.82 8.81
N VAL A 161 -12.18 7.17 10.00
CA VAL A 161 -10.84 6.78 10.45
C VAL A 161 -10.95 5.89 11.68
N LEU A 162 -10.33 4.71 11.61
CA LEU A 162 -10.16 3.76 12.70
C LEU A 162 -8.71 3.80 13.18
N ALA A 163 -8.50 3.91 14.48
CA ALA A 163 -7.20 3.70 15.10
C ALA A 163 -7.16 2.30 15.72
N GLU A 164 -6.28 1.42 15.23
CA GLU A 164 -6.17 0.03 15.68
C GLU A 164 -5.46 -0.08 17.05
N ASP A 165 -4.70 0.95 17.46
CA ASP A 165 -3.98 1.01 18.73
C ASP A 165 -3.89 2.46 19.31
N PRO A 166 -3.55 2.63 20.61
CA PRO A 166 -3.50 3.96 21.23
C PRO A 166 -2.48 4.93 20.62
N ALA A 167 -1.35 4.43 20.11
CA ALA A 167 -0.35 5.27 19.48
C ALA A 167 -0.84 5.75 18.11
N ALA A 168 -1.51 4.89 17.33
CA ALA A 168 -2.15 5.27 16.07
C ALA A 168 -3.19 6.38 16.27
N ARG A 169 -3.99 6.33 17.35
CA ARG A 169 -4.95 7.40 17.68
C ARG A 169 -4.25 8.75 17.88
N SER A 170 -3.12 8.74 18.58
CA SER A 170 -2.33 9.94 18.85
C SER A 170 -1.79 10.54 17.55
N VAL A 171 -1.25 9.69 16.67
CA VAL A 171 -0.73 10.12 15.36
C VAL A 171 -1.85 10.66 14.47
N VAL A 172 -2.99 9.98 14.37
CA VAL A 172 -4.15 10.44 13.58
C VAL A 172 -4.62 11.82 14.05
N THR A 173 -4.72 12.01 15.37
CA THR A 173 -5.15 13.30 15.96
C THR A 173 -4.14 14.41 15.65
N ALA A 174 -2.83 14.11 15.70
CA ALA A 174 -1.78 15.07 15.35
C ALA A 174 -1.85 15.52 13.88
N HIS A 175 -2.41 14.70 12.99
CA HIS A 175 -2.62 15.01 11.57
C HIS A 175 -4.05 15.48 11.25
N GLY A 176 -4.81 15.92 12.26
CA GLY A 176 -6.14 16.50 12.07
C GLY A 176 -7.25 15.48 11.74
N GLY A 177 -6.95 14.19 11.79
CA GLY A 177 -7.96 13.14 11.60
C GLY A 177 -8.86 12.97 12.81
N ILE A 178 -10.14 12.70 12.57
CA ILE A 178 -11.12 12.41 13.62
C ILE A 178 -11.37 10.91 13.66
N VAL A 179 -10.99 10.27 14.77
CA VAL A 179 -11.21 8.83 14.94
C VAL A 179 -12.69 8.58 15.24
N GLY A 180 -13.35 7.89 14.31
CA GLY A 180 -14.75 7.50 14.44
C GLY A 180 -14.89 6.19 15.22
N ALA A 181 -15.96 6.08 16.01
CA ALA A 181 -16.32 4.83 16.69
C ALA A 181 -17.17 3.90 15.82
N LYS A 182 -17.72 4.40 14.70
CA LYS A 182 -18.60 3.65 13.79
C LYS A 182 -18.01 3.64 12.40
N VAL A 183 -17.97 2.46 11.79
CA VAL A 183 -17.70 2.31 10.37
C VAL A 183 -19.01 2.63 9.62
N PRO A 184 -19.01 3.56 8.66
CA PRO A 184 -20.17 3.85 7.83
C PRO A 184 -20.55 2.64 6.97
N SER A 185 -21.73 2.69 6.34
CA SER A 185 -22.25 1.62 5.46
C SER A 185 -21.30 1.24 4.32
N ASP A 186 -21.59 0.11 3.66
CA ASP A 186 -20.83 -0.65 2.64
C ASP A 186 -20.34 0.09 1.37
N SER A 187 -20.23 1.43 1.38
CA SER A 187 -19.77 2.21 0.23
C SER A 187 -18.86 3.38 0.62
N ALA A 188 -18.36 3.40 1.85
CA ALA A 188 -17.50 4.46 2.36
C ALA A 188 -16.02 4.08 2.31
N ARG A 189 -15.16 5.08 2.08
CA ARG A 189 -13.72 4.92 2.20
C ARG A 189 -13.31 4.94 3.66
N VAL A 190 -12.78 3.82 4.15
CA VAL A 190 -12.37 3.64 5.55
C VAL A 190 -10.85 3.63 5.64
N LEU A 191 -10.29 4.49 6.48
CA LEU A 191 -8.87 4.48 6.81
C LEU A 191 -8.66 3.77 8.15
N ALA A 192 -7.94 2.66 8.16
CA ALA A 192 -7.51 1.95 9.37
C ALA A 192 -6.03 2.20 9.62
N VAL A 193 -5.68 2.85 10.73
CA VAL A 193 -4.32 3.24 11.07
C VAL A 193 -3.80 2.40 12.23
N SER A 194 -2.60 1.83 12.07
CA SER A 194 -1.89 1.09 13.12
C SER A 194 -0.45 1.56 13.25
N THR A 195 0.13 1.39 14.44
CA THR A 195 1.59 1.50 14.69
C THR A 195 2.21 0.14 14.99
N THR A 196 1.40 -0.85 15.37
CA THR A 196 1.82 -2.22 15.73
C THR A 196 1.25 -3.26 14.78
N ASP A 197 1.88 -4.45 14.68
CA ASP A 197 1.51 -5.48 13.69
C ASP A 197 0.25 -6.27 14.04
N THR A 198 -0.82 -5.55 14.36
CA THR A 198 -2.08 -6.08 14.85
C THR A 198 -3.21 -5.71 13.88
N THR A 199 -4.16 -6.63 13.69
CA THR A 199 -5.40 -6.36 12.99
C THR A 199 -6.55 -6.44 13.99
N GLY A 200 -7.19 -5.31 14.26
CA GLY A 200 -8.30 -5.22 15.22
C GLY A 200 -9.57 -5.92 14.70
N PRO A 201 -10.52 -6.28 15.60
CA PRO A 201 -11.74 -6.99 15.21
C PRO A 201 -12.59 -6.24 14.17
N ALA A 202 -12.69 -4.91 14.27
CA ALA A 202 -13.43 -4.09 13.31
C ALA A 202 -12.82 -4.16 11.90
N VAL A 203 -11.49 -4.06 11.80
CA VAL A 203 -10.78 -4.16 10.51
C VAL A 203 -10.88 -5.58 9.95
N ARG A 204 -10.80 -6.60 10.81
CA ARG A 204 -11.00 -8.00 10.39
C ARG A 204 -12.41 -8.23 9.81
N ALA A 205 -13.43 -7.67 10.44
CA ALA A 205 -14.80 -7.74 9.93
C ALA A 205 -14.90 -7.09 8.53
N LEU A 206 -14.33 -5.89 8.36
CA LEU A 206 -14.30 -5.23 7.04
C LEU A 206 -13.55 -6.06 5.99
N LEU A 207 -12.42 -6.68 6.34
CA LEU A 207 -11.67 -7.52 5.41
C LEU A 207 -12.45 -8.78 4.98
N ALA A 208 -13.32 -9.31 5.86
CA ALA A 208 -14.13 -10.49 5.55
C ALA A 208 -15.14 -10.21 4.40
N ASP A 209 -15.56 -8.96 4.24
CA ASP A 209 -16.44 -8.52 3.15
C ASP A 209 -15.70 -8.35 1.81
N ARG A 210 -14.38 -8.60 1.77
CA ARG A 210 -13.52 -8.51 0.57
C ARG A 210 -13.60 -7.14 -0.15
N PRO A 211 -13.41 -6.01 0.56
CA PRO A 211 -13.33 -4.71 -0.07
C PRO A 211 -12.09 -4.62 -0.95
N VAL A 212 -12.01 -3.56 -1.76
CA VAL A 212 -10.71 -3.17 -2.31
C VAL A 212 -9.83 -2.71 -1.15
N VAL A 213 -8.61 -3.26 -1.05
CA VAL A 213 -7.68 -2.93 0.03
C VAL A 213 -6.49 -2.17 -0.52
N GLU A 214 -6.19 -1.02 0.08
CA GLU A 214 -4.89 -0.35 -0.05
C GLU A 214 -4.08 -0.57 1.21
N VAL A 215 -2.78 -0.86 1.08
CA VAL A 215 -1.87 -1.00 2.21
C VAL A 215 -0.69 -0.04 2.05
N LEU A 216 -0.62 0.92 2.97
CA LEU A 216 0.30 2.05 2.96
C LEU A 216 1.23 2.00 4.18
N GLY A 217 2.43 2.56 4.06
CA GLY A 217 3.40 2.65 5.16
C GLY A 217 4.12 1.34 5.52
N LEU A 218 3.98 0.30 4.69
CA LEU A 218 4.70 -0.96 4.81
C LEU A 218 5.51 -1.25 3.54
N PRO A 219 6.65 -1.97 3.65
CA PRO A 219 7.30 -2.54 2.48
C PRO A 219 6.37 -3.57 1.81
N PRO A 220 6.46 -3.78 0.48
CA PRO A 220 5.57 -4.67 -0.27
C PRO A 220 5.43 -6.08 0.31
N GLU A 221 6.53 -6.64 0.84
CA GLU A 221 6.60 -7.95 1.48
C GLU A 221 5.70 -8.08 2.70
N LEU A 222 5.53 -7.00 3.46
CA LEU A 222 4.61 -6.98 4.61
C LEU A 222 3.22 -6.52 4.18
N ALA A 223 3.12 -5.62 3.21
CA ALA A 223 1.87 -5.08 2.72
C ALA A 223 0.94 -6.18 2.16
N VAL A 224 1.49 -7.14 1.40
CA VAL A 224 0.72 -8.25 0.83
C VAL A 224 0.05 -9.12 1.91
N ALA A 225 0.62 -9.23 3.12
CA ALA A 225 0.02 -10.01 4.20
C ALA A 225 -1.15 -9.29 4.90
N LYS A 226 -1.36 -7.98 4.65
CA LYS A 226 -2.34 -7.17 5.40
C LYS A 226 -3.72 -7.10 4.77
N ALA A 227 -3.93 -7.68 3.59
CA ALA A 227 -5.25 -7.76 2.97
C ALA A 227 -6.06 -8.99 3.41
N SER A 228 -5.43 -9.95 4.07
CA SER A 228 -6.13 -11.13 4.60
C SER A 228 -6.82 -10.81 5.94
N PRO A 229 -8.08 -11.26 6.15
CA PRO A 229 -8.71 -11.23 7.47
C PRO A 229 -8.09 -12.26 8.42
N LEU A 230 -7.41 -13.28 7.87
CA LEU A 230 -6.75 -14.35 8.62
C LEU A 230 -5.40 -13.82 9.11
N GLY A 231 -5.43 -13.20 10.29
CA GLY A 231 -4.22 -12.69 10.93
C GLY A 231 -3.27 -13.81 11.36
N GLY A 232 -1.98 -13.49 11.49
CA GLY A 232 -0.96 -14.41 11.97
C GLY A 232 0.43 -13.78 11.87
N PRO A 233 1.46 -14.41 12.49
CA PRO A 233 2.84 -14.05 12.25
C PRO A 233 3.19 -14.14 10.76
N VAL A 234 3.95 -13.19 10.25
CA VAL A 234 4.37 -13.15 8.84
C VAL A 234 5.77 -13.75 8.71
N LEU A 235 5.91 -14.77 7.86
CA LEU A 235 7.19 -15.38 7.51
C LEU A 235 7.58 -14.99 6.08
N LEU A 236 8.74 -14.35 5.94
CA LEU A 236 9.27 -13.92 4.64
C LEU A 236 10.14 -15.03 4.04
N ALA A 237 9.64 -15.66 2.99
CA ALA A 237 10.33 -16.64 2.14
C ALA A 237 10.72 -16.04 0.78
N THR A 238 11.00 -14.73 0.73
CA THR A 238 11.45 -14.06 -0.50
C THR A 238 12.82 -14.59 -0.90
N GLY A 239 12.94 -15.06 -2.15
CA GLY A 239 14.17 -15.68 -2.67
C GLY A 239 14.31 -17.18 -2.39
N PHE A 240 13.32 -17.80 -1.75
CA PHE A 240 13.31 -19.24 -1.53
C PHE A 240 12.81 -19.97 -2.79
N ALA A 241 13.35 -21.16 -3.05
CA ALA A 241 12.80 -22.01 -4.08
C ALA A 241 11.39 -22.50 -3.71
N ARG A 242 10.55 -22.81 -4.70
CA ARG A 242 9.15 -23.25 -4.49
C ARG A 242 9.00 -24.34 -3.43
N ARG A 243 9.87 -25.36 -3.45
CA ARG A 243 9.85 -26.47 -2.50
C ARG A 243 10.08 -26.00 -1.06
N ASP A 244 10.96 -25.02 -0.87
CA ASP A 244 11.27 -24.50 0.46
C ASP A 244 10.16 -23.60 0.99
N VAL A 245 9.47 -22.84 0.11
CA VAL A 245 8.25 -22.09 0.46
C VAL A 245 7.18 -23.04 1.00
N VAL A 246 6.91 -24.14 0.29
CA VAL A 246 5.91 -25.13 0.70
C VAL A 246 6.32 -25.86 1.98
N ARG A 247 7.62 -26.15 2.14
CA ARG A 247 8.17 -26.74 3.37
C ARG A 247 7.96 -25.81 4.56
N LEU A 248 8.24 -24.52 4.40
CA LEU A 248 8.06 -23.51 5.43
C LEU A 248 6.58 -23.37 5.80
N ALA A 249 5.68 -23.27 4.82
CA ALA A 249 4.24 -23.19 5.05
C ALA A 249 3.68 -24.46 5.73
N THR A 250 4.20 -25.64 5.39
CA THR A 250 3.84 -26.89 6.07
C THR A 250 4.31 -26.91 7.53
N ALA A 251 5.50 -26.39 7.81
CA ALA A 251 6.05 -26.33 9.17
C ALA A 251 5.38 -25.26 10.05
N HIS A 252 4.86 -24.19 9.45
CA HIS A 252 4.29 -23.04 10.15
C HIS A 252 2.86 -22.75 9.71
N ARG A 253 1.96 -23.73 9.89
CA ARG A 253 0.56 -23.65 9.42
C ARG A 253 -0.28 -22.52 10.02
N SER A 254 0.12 -21.99 11.18
CA SER A 254 -0.52 -20.83 11.84
C SER A 254 0.06 -19.48 11.40
N SER A 255 1.02 -19.46 10.47
CA SER A 255 1.69 -18.26 9.98
C SER A 255 1.31 -17.95 8.53
N THR A 256 1.30 -16.67 8.20
CA THR A 256 1.20 -16.21 6.82
C THR A 256 2.58 -16.32 6.16
N VAL A 257 2.70 -17.12 5.11
CA VAL A 257 3.98 -17.27 4.38
C VAL A 257 3.98 -16.40 3.14
N VAL A 258 4.88 -15.42 3.09
CA VAL A 258 5.04 -14.51 1.96
C VAL A 258 6.22 -14.95 1.10
N PHE A 259 6.02 -15.06 -0.20
CA PHE A 259 7.08 -15.36 -1.16
C PHE A 259 6.95 -14.50 -2.42
N ARG A 260 8.04 -14.44 -3.19
CA ARG A 260 8.10 -13.81 -4.50
C ARG A 260 8.30 -14.87 -5.57
N CYS A 261 7.58 -14.77 -6.68
CA CYS A 261 7.80 -15.62 -7.84
C CYS A 261 7.43 -14.89 -9.13
N PRO A 262 7.89 -15.36 -10.30
CA PRO A 262 7.33 -14.94 -11.58
C PRO A 262 5.82 -15.19 -11.60
N ALA A 263 5.04 -14.27 -12.16
CA ALA A 263 3.59 -14.41 -12.29
C ALA A 263 3.19 -15.70 -13.03
N SER A 264 3.99 -16.10 -14.03
CA SER A 264 3.80 -17.35 -14.78
C SER A 264 3.94 -18.62 -13.93
N ASP A 265 4.63 -18.54 -12.80
CA ASP A 265 4.82 -19.67 -11.87
C ASP A 265 3.84 -19.66 -10.70
N LEU A 266 3.10 -18.56 -10.47
CA LEU A 266 2.21 -18.39 -9.32
C LEU A 266 1.23 -19.56 -9.16
N ALA A 267 0.55 -19.96 -10.25
CA ALA A 267 -0.42 -21.06 -10.21
C ALA A 267 0.20 -22.36 -9.68
N ARG A 268 1.45 -22.66 -10.07
CA ARG A 268 2.16 -23.87 -9.60
C ARG A 268 2.50 -23.80 -8.11
N HIS A 269 2.88 -22.61 -7.62
CA HIS A 269 3.10 -22.40 -6.18
C HIS A 269 1.80 -22.61 -5.40
N LEU A 270 0.68 -22.05 -5.86
CA LEU A 270 -0.61 -22.17 -5.21
C LEU A 270 -1.13 -23.61 -5.21
N ASP A 271 -0.99 -24.35 -6.32
CA ASP A 271 -1.41 -25.76 -6.40
C ASP A 271 -0.60 -26.67 -5.45
N GLU A 272 0.71 -26.39 -5.30
CA GLU A 272 1.56 -27.15 -4.38
C GLU A 272 1.24 -26.82 -2.92
N ALA A 273 1.01 -25.54 -2.61
CA ALA A 273 0.57 -25.11 -1.28
C ALA A 273 -0.81 -25.67 -0.91
N GLU A 274 -1.77 -25.66 -1.83
CA GLU A 274 -3.10 -26.25 -1.63
C GLU A 274 -3.00 -27.74 -1.29
N ARG A 275 -2.22 -28.51 -2.05
CA ARG A 275 -2.07 -29.95 -1.83
C ARG A 275 -1.29 -30.31 -0.56
N ALA A 276 -0.22 -29.58 -0.25
CA ALA A 276 0.69 -29.94 0.86
C ALA A 276 0.29 -29.28 2.20
N VAL A 277 -0.14 -28.02 2.15
CA VAL A 277 -0.46 -27.22 3.35
C VAL A 277 -1.94 -27.28 3.66
N GLY A 278 -2.80 -27.30 2.63
CA GLY A 278 -4.26 -27.23 2.79
C GLY A 278 -4.81 -25.80 2.78
N THR A 279 -3.99 -24.80 2.43
CA THR A 279 -4.44 -23.40 2.35
C THR A 279 -5.50 -23.22 1.24
N ARG A 280 -6.48 -22.36 1.49
CA ARG A 280 -7.66 -22.15 0.61
C ARG A 280 -7.76 -20.74 0.03
N ALA A 281 -6.98 -19.81 0.59
CA ALA A 281 -6.96 -18.43 0.19
C ALA A 281 -5.52 -17.90 0.22
N ALA A 282 -5.31 -16.86 -0.57
CA ALA A 282 -4.03 -16.19 -0.63
C ALA A 282 -4.26 -14.71 -0.96
N THR A 283 -3.28 -13.90 -0.61
CA THR A 283 -3.20 -12.52 -1.06
C THR A 283 -2.12 -12.38 -2.12
N VAL A 284 -2.43 -11.72 -3.23
CA VAL A 284 -1.47 -11.45 -4.31
C VAL A 284 -1.30 -9.95 -4.46
N LEU A 285 -0.06 -9.49 -4.47
CA LEU A 285 0.29 -8.12 -4.78
C LEU A 285 1.02 -8.10 -6.13
N PRO A 286 0.34 -7.68 -7.22
CA PRO A 286 0.98 -7.56 -8.52
C PRO A 286 1.93 -6.36 -8.51
N HIS A 287 3.20 -6.59 -8.83
CA HIS A 287 4.24 -5.54 -8.86
C HIS A 287 4.45 -4.91 -7.46
N ALA A 288 5.39 -3.97 -7.30
CA ALA A 288 5.65 -3.29 -6.01
C ALA A 288 4.55 -2.25 -5.63
N GLY A 289 3.28 -2.58 -5.90
CA GLY A 289 2.13 -1.72 -5.69
C GLY A 289 1.68 -1.63 -4.22
N GLU A 290 0.58 -0.92 -4.00
CA GLU A 290 -0.04 -0.75 -2.67
C GLU A 290 -1.44 -1.40 -2.60
N ILE A 291 -1.86 -2.14 -3.64
CA ILE A 291 -3.22 -2.70 -3.77
C ILE A 291 -3.14 -4.23 -3.84
N PRO A 292 -3.01 -4.92 -2.70
CA PRO A 292 -3.08 -6.37 -2.65
C PRO A 292 -4.50 -6.89 -2.89
N VAL A 293 -4.63 -8.03 -3.55
CA VAL A 293 -5.89 -8.72 -3.82
C VAL A 293 -5.94 -10.02 -3.02
N TRP A 294 -6.85 -10.08 -2.05
CA TRP A 294 -7.09 -11.27 -1.25
C TRP A 294 -8.32 -12.04 -1.73
N GLY A 295 -8.24 -13.37 -1.69
CA GLY A 295 -9.40 -14.23 -1.89
C GLY A 295 -9.05 -15.71 -2.06
N PRO A 296 -10.02 -16.51 -2.51
CA PRO A 296 -9.81 -17.93 -2.79
C PRO A 296 -8.67 -18.14 -3.78
N LEU A 297 -7.99 -19.29 -3.70
CA LEU A 297 -6.87 -19.60 -4.60
C LEU A 297 -7.25 -19.51 -6.09
N ALA A 298 -8.51 -19.76 -6.46
CA ALA A 298 -8.98 -19.58 -7.83
C ALA A 298 -8.82 -18.13 -8.32
N LEU A 299 -9.26 -17.15 -7.51
CA LEU A 299 -9.08 -15.72 -7.80
C LEU A 299 -7.60 -15.34 -7.80
N ALA A 300 -6.82 -15.81 -6.82
CA ALA A 300 -5.40 -15.50 -6.72
C ALA A 300 -4.60 -15.91 -7.97
N ARG A 301 -4.99 -17.00 -8.64
CA ARG A 301 -4.37 -17.45 -9.90
C ARG A 301 -4.60 -16.47 -11.05
N GLU A 302 -5.70 -15.73 -11.04
CA GLU A 302 -6.11 -14.79 -12.10
C GLU A 302 -5.46 -13.41 -11.97
N VAL A 303 -5.02 -13.03 -10.76
CA VAL A 303 -4.39 -11.73 -10.47
C VAL A 303 -3.00 -11.59 -11.12
N GLY A 304 -2.47 -12.66 -11.72
CA GLY A 304 -1.15 -12.69 -12.36
C GLY A 304 -0.99 -11.62 -13.46
N GLY A 305 0.08 -10.83 -13.36
CA GLY A 305 0.48 -9.84 -14.37
C GLY A 305 1.72 -10.26 -15.17
N SER A 306 2.41 -9.31 -15.79
CA SER A 306 3.77 -9.53 -16.32
C SER A 306 4.81 -9.32 -15.23
N GLY A 307 5.85 -10.17 -15.15
CA GLY A 307 6.95 -10.00 -14.19
C GLY A 307 6.74 -10.72 -12.86
N ASP A 308 7.40 -10.25 -11.81
CA ASP A 308 7.34 -10.85 -10.47
C ASP A 308 6.13 -10.37 -9.67
N VAL A 309 5.58 -11.28 -8.87
CA VAL A 309 4.49 -11.01 -7.93
C VAL A 309 4.90 -11.41 -6.52
N LEU A 310 4.33 -10.72 -5.53
CA LEU A 310 4.37 -11.17 -4.14
C LEU A 310 3.07 -11.90 -3.82
N CYS A 311 3.18 -13.02 -3.12
CA CYS A 311 2.05 -13.83 -2.70
C CYS A 311 2.18 -14.18 -1.23
N ALA A 312 1.09 -14.01 -0.47
CA ALA A 312 0.96 -14.40 0.92
C ALA A 312 -0.04 -15.56 1.02
N LEU A 313 0.41 -16.72 1.47
CA LEU A 313 -0.46 -17.86 1.77
C LEU A 313 -1.12 -17.65 3.13
N ASP A 314 -2.44 -17.80 3.18
CA ASP A 314 -3.15 -17.70 4.45
C ASP A 314 -2.81 -18.88 5.37
N PRO A 315 -2.85 -18.66 6.70
CA PRO A 315 -2.76 -19.73 7.67
C PRO A 315 -3.94 -20.70 7.51
N VAL A 316 -3.76 -21.94 7.97
CA VAL A 316 -4.80 -22.99 7.95
C VAL A 316 -5.42 -23.10 9.34
N GLU A 317 -6.70 -22.73 9.45
CA GLU A 317 -7.44 -22.66 10.73
C GLU A 317 -7.71 -24.03 11.39
N ASP A 318 -7.61 -25.14 10.64
CA ASP A 318 -7.88 -26.49 11.13
C ASP A 318 -6.79 -27.09 12.05
N PHE A 319 -5.77 -26.30 12.42
CA PHE A 319 -4.90 -26.74 13.51
C PHE A 319 -5.61 -26.45 14.83
N PRO A 320 -6.03 -27.46 15.62
CA PRO A 320 -6.49 -27.21 16.98
C PRO A 320 -5.39 -26.40 17.65
N GLY A 321 -5.75 -25.21 18.10
CA GLY A 321 -4.84 -24.28 18.72
C GLY A 321 -4.22 -24.95 19.94
N ASP A 322 -3.03 -25.53 19.77
CA ASP A 322 -2.00 -25.08 20.67
C ASP A 322 -1.87 -23.58 20.37
N PRO A 323 -2.17 -22.69 21.33
CA PRO A 323 -1.75 -21.30 21.17
C PRO A 323 -0.30 -21.36 20.71
N ALA A 324 0.06 -20.57 19.69
CA ALA A 324 1.46 -20.44 19.28
C ALA A 324 2.28 -20.46 20.57
N PRO A 325 3.17 -21.46 20.77
CA PRO A 325 3.71 -21.75 22.08
C PRO A 325 4.15 -20.43 22.64
N ASP A 326 3.65 -20.07 23.83
CA ASP A 326 3.88 -18.77 24.45
C ASP A 326 5.39 -18.62 24.64
N LEU A 327 6.06 -18.20 23.57
CA LEU A 327 7.50 -18.26 23.42
C LEU A 327 7.97 -16.99 24.07
N THR A 328 7.90 -17.02 25.40
CA THR A 328 8.42 -15.93 26.20
C THR A 328 9.89 -15.75 25.80
N PRO A 329 10.40 -14.50 25.70
CA PRO A 329 11.81 -14.26 25.45
C PRO A 329 12.71 -15.07 26.40
N ALA A 330 12.26 -15.30 27.64
CA ALA A 330 12.91 -16.17 28.61
C ALA A 330 13.02 -17.64 28.14
N ALA A 331 11.93 -18.24 27.66
CA ALA A 331 11.93 -19.62 27.17
C ALA A 331 12.85 -19.81 25.96
N LEU A 332 12.83 -18.88 25.00
CA LEU A 332 13.72 -18.91 23.84
C LEU A 332 15.19 -18.80 24.25
N LEU A 333 15.53 -17.83 25.11
CA LEU A 333 16.91 -17.63 25.56
C LEU A 333 17.41 -18.82 26.40
N THR A 334 16.54 -19.44 27.18
CA THR A 334 16.85 -20.67 27.94
C THR A 334 17.15 -21.83 27.00
N ALA A 335 16.36 -21.99 25.93
CA ALA A 335 16.60 -23.01 24.92
C ALA A 335 17.93 -22.78 24.15
N LEU A 336 18.29 -21.52 23.87
CA LEU A 336 19.57 -21.18 23.23
C LEU A 336 20.77 -21.42 24.16
N LEU A 337 20.65 -21.10 25.45
CA LEU A 337 21.67 -21.45 26.46
C LEU A 337 21.88 -22.97 26.52
N ALA A 338 20.79 -23.75 26.48
CA ALA A 338 20.84 -25.21 26.45
C ALA A 338 21.45 -25.79 25.15
N GLN A 339 21.61 -24.97 24.11
CA GLN A 339 22.31 -25.30 22.87
C GLN A 339 23.71 -24.66 22.81
N ASP A 340 24.32 -24.39 23.97
CA ASP A 340 25.67 -23.85 24.13
C ASP A 340 25.90 -22.46 23.52
N VAL A 341 24.84 -21.70 23.24
CA VAL A 341 24.98 -20.28 22.88
C VAL A 341 25.39 -19.51 24.12
N SER A 342 26.59 -18.92 24.11
CA SER A 342 27.12 -18.26 25.31
C SER A 342 26.21 -17.15 25.85
N ALA A 343 26.06 -17.08 27.17
CA ALA A 343 25.32 -16.02 27.85
C ALA A 343 25.79 -14.61 27.43
N LYS A 344 27.09 -14.44 27.13
CA LYS A 344 27.67 -13.20 26.63
C LYS A 344 27.12 -12.81 25.25
N THR A 345 26.98 -13.77 24.34
CA THR A 345 26.41 -13.56 23.00
C THR A 345 24.96 -13.11 23.09
N LEU A 346 24.17 -13.81 23.91
CA LEU A 346 22.75 -13.50 24.11
C LEU A 346 22.54 -12.14 24.78
N ALA A 347 23.32 -11.83 25.83
CA ALA A 347 23.24 -10.53 26.50
C ALA A 347 23.64 -9.37 25.58
N ARG A 348 24.61 -9.58 24.68
CA ARG A 348 24.98 -8.58 23.66
C ARG A 348 23.84 -8.36 22.67
N ALA A 349 23.26 -9.43 22.14
CA ALA A 349 22.13 -9.35 21.21
C ALA A 349 20.92 -8.62 21.81
N LEU A 350 20.63 -8.85 23.10
CA LEU A 350 19.58 -8.14 23.84
C LEU A 350 19.92 -6.65 24.06
N ALA A 351 21.17 -6.34 24.41
CA ALA A 351 21.60 -4.96 24.65
C ALA A 351 21.61 -4.08 23.38
N ASP A 352 21.63 -4.72 22.20
CA ASP A 352 21.50 -4.04 20.91
C ASP A 352 20.01 -3.73 20.57
N GLN A 353 19.05 -4.21 21.38
CA GLN A 353 17.63 -3.90 21.22
C GLN A 353 17.23 -2.61 21.96
N PRO A 354 16.29 -1.80 21.41
CA PRO A 354 15.77 -0.62 22.08
C PRO A 354 15.21 -0.93 23.48
N GLY A 355 15.53 -0.07 24.47
CA GLY A 355 15.02 -0.17 25.84
C GLY A 355 15.80 -1.09 26.78
N TRP A 356 16.85 -1.77 26.30
CA TRP A 356 17.72 -2.62 27.12
C TRP A 356 19.07 -1.95 27.37
N SER A 357 19.41 -1.69 28.64
CA SER A 357 20.80 -1.40 28.98
C SER A 357 21.63 -2.70 29.00
N ARG A 358 22.94 -2.57 28.76
CA ARG A 358 23.89 -3.70 28.87
C ARG A 358 23.79 -4.44 30.21
N LYS A 359 23.58 -3.69 31.30
CA LYS A 359 23.42 -4.26 32.64
C LYS A 359 22.14 -5.08 32.75
N GLN A 360 21.00 -4.52 32.32
CA GLN A 360 19.71 -5.22 32.33
C GLN A 360 19.74 -6.49 31.48
N ALA A 361 20.33 -6.44 30.29
CA ALA A 361 20.45 -7.61 29.41
C ALA A 361 21.31 -8.72 30.05
N TYR A 362 22.41 -8.35 30.68
CA TYR A 362 23.31 -9.31 31.33
C TYR A 362 22.68 -9.95 32.57
N ASP A 363 22.06 -9.14 33.44
CA ASP A 363 21.38 -9.61 34.66
C ASP A 363 20.21 -10.54 34.30
N PHE A 364 19.48 -10.22 33.23
CA PHE A 364 18.38 -11.05 32.73
C PHE A 364 18.85 -12.42 32.23
N VAL A 365 19.88 -12.47 31.37
CA VAL A 365 20.40 -13.74 30.82
C VAL A 365 21.06 -14.60 31.91
N LEU A 366 21.83 -14.01 32.83
CA LEU A 366 22.39 -14.74 33.97
C LEU A 366 21.32 -15.27 34.92
N GLY A 367 20.17 -14.57 35.03
CA GLY A 367 19.03 -15.04 35.79
C GLY A 367 18.40 -16.31 35.22
N LEU A 368 18.55 -16.57 33.92
CA LEU A 368 18.05 -17.76 33.23
C LEU A 368 19.01 -18.95 33.30
N ASP A 369 20.31 -18.70 33.39
CA ASP A 369 21.39 -19.71 33.45
C ASP A 369 21.54 -20.37 34.83
N ARG A 370 20.89 -19.81 35.88
CA ARG A 370 20.94 -20.40 37.22
C ARG A 370 19.95 -21.56 37.33
N PRO A 371 20.39 -22.78 37.69
CA PRO A 371 19.46 -23.88 37.92
C PRO A 371 18.48 -23.50 39.04
N ARG A 372 17.18 -23.57 38.76
CA ARG A 372 16.16 -23.45 39.81
C ARG A 372 16.40 -24.58 40.82
N LYS A 373 16.85 -24.22 42.02
CA LYS A 373 16.84 -25.15 43.15
C LYS A 373 15.38 -25.50 43.42
N LEU A 374 15.00 -26.74 43.11
CA LEU A 374 13.74 -27.37 43.55
C LEU A 374 13.81 -27.65 45.05
#